data_AF-A0A846CBM4-F1
#
_entry.id   AF-A0A846CBM4-F1
#
_cell.length_a   1.000
_cell.length_b   1.000
_cell.length_c   1.000
_cell.angle_alpha   90.00
_cell.angle_beta   90.00
_cell.angle_gamma   90.00
#
_symmetry.space_group_name_H-M   'P 1'
#
loop_
_entity.id
_entity.type
_entity.pdbx_description
1 polymer ?
#
loop_
_entity_poly.entity_id
_entity_poly.type
_entity_poly.pdbx_seq_one_letter_code
_entity_poly.pdbx_strand_id
1 'polypeptide(L)' 'IVGIILGIKGNEWAWKSRNWKSIKDFQNHQRGWAFISWLIVTIIIGLLLLITALILIFGIAVFG' A
#
# COMPACT_ATOMS: atom_id res chain seq x y z
N ILE A 1 -12.12 9.99 9.26
CA ILE A 1 -11.91 11.40 8.86
C ILE A 1 -10.43 11.68 8.59
N VAL A 2 -9.53 11.47 9.56
CA VAL A 2 -8.08 11.75 9.42
C VAL A 2 -7.42 11.03 8.23
N GLY A 3 -7.70 9.73 8.04
CA GLY A 3 -7.11 8.97 6.92
C GLY A 3 -7.53 9.47 5.53
N ILE A 4 -8.75 9.97 5.37
CA ILE A 4 -9.25 10.53 4.11
C ILE A 4 -8.56 11.86 3.83
N ILE A 5 -8.40 12.70 4.86
CA ILE A 5 -7.69 13.99 4.74
C ILE A 5 -6.24 13.76 4.32
N LEU A 6 -5.56 12.77 4.93
CA LEU A 6 -4.18 12.43 4.57
C LEU A 6 -4.07 11.87 3.15
N GLY A 7 -5.04 11.07 2.70
CA GLY A 7 -5.10 10.60 1.31
C GLY A 7 -5.23 11.74 0.30
N ILE A 8 -6.13 12.69 0.56
CA ILE A 8 -6.34 13.86 -0.30
C ILE A 8 -5.10 14.77 -0.30
N LYS A 9 -4.55 15.08 0.88
CA LYS A 9 -3.33 15.89 1.00
C LYS A 9 -2.11 15.21 0.37
N GLY A 10 -1.98 13.90 0.46
CA GLY A 10 -0.91 13.16 -0.21
C GLY A 10 -0.95 13.34 -1.73
N ASN A 11 -2.15 13.28 -2.32
CA ASN A 11 -2.32 13.53 -3.75
C ASN A 11 -2.01 15.00 -4.12
N GLU A 12 -2.42 15.95 -3.28
CA GLU A 12 -2.11 17.37 -3.46
C GLU A 12 -0.61 17.66 -3.38
N TRP A 13 0.10 17.05 -2.42
CA TRP A 13 1.55 17.16 -2.30
C TRP A 13 2.28 16.54 -3.49
N ALA A 14 1.81 15.39 -3.97
CA ALA A 14 2.36 14.75 -5.17
C ALA A 14 2.11 15.56 -6.46
N TRP A 15 0.99 16.29 -6.53
CA TRP A 15 0.72 17.22 -7.63
C TRP A 15 1.68 18.42 -7.58
N LYS A 16 1.92 18.99 -6.39
CA LYS A 16 2.78 20.18 -6.20
C LYS A 16 4.29 19.88 -6.28
N SER A 17 4.73 18.63 -6.14
CA SER A 17 6.16 18.28 -6.09
C SER A 17 6.88 18.39 -7.44
N ARG A 18 6.14 18.45 -8.55
CA ARG A 18 6.68 18.50 -9.92
C ARG A 18 5.78 19.38 -10.82
N ASN A 19 6.38 20.04 -11.80
CA ASN A 19 5.64 20.68 -12.89
C ASN A 19 5.14 19.64 -13.90
N TRP A 20 3.88 19.23 -13.74
CA TRP A 20 3.19 18.35 -14.68
C TRP A 20 2.75 19.14 -15.92
N LYS A 21 2.95 18.58 -17.12
CA LYS A 21 2.51 19.21 -18.38
C LYS A 21 0.99 19.20 -18.52
N SER A 22 0.33 18.20 -17.95
CA SER A 22 -1.11 18.06 -17.91
C SER A 22 -1.57 17.23 -16.72
N ILE A 23 -2.86 17.33 -16.39
CA ILE A 23 -3.50 16.45 -15.40
C ILE A 23 -3.40 14.98 -15.84
N LYS A 24 -3.44 14.72 -17.15
CA LYS A 24 -3.35 13.36 -17.71
C LYS A 24 -2.00 12.71 -17.40
N ASP A 25 -0.91 13.46 -17.53
CA ASP A 25 0.44 12.96 -17.24
C ASP A 25 0.60 12.58 -15.78
N PHE A 26 0.05 13.42 -14.87
CA PHE A 26 0.00 13.09 -13.45
C PHE A 26 -0.83 11.84 -13.16
N GLN A 27 -2.03 11.74 -13.73
CA GLN A 27 -2.88 10.57 -13.53
C GLN A 27 -2.22 9.28 -14.04
N ASN A 28 -1.53 9.34 -15.18
CA ASN A 28 -0.78 8.20 -15.70
C ASN A 28 0.35 7.78 -14.74
N HIS A 29 1.06 8.76 -14.17
CA HIS A 29 2.07 8.50 -13.14
C HIS A 29 1.47 7.90 -11.86
N GLN A 30 0.38 8.49 -11.35
CA GLN A 30 -0.33 8.00 -10.16
C GLN A 30 -0.90 6.58 -10.35
N ARG A 31 -1.33 6.21 -11.55
CA ARG A 31 -1.75 4.83 -11.86
C ARG A 31 -0.60 3.83 -11.71
N GLY A 32 0.60 4.21 -12.16
CA GLY A 32 1.81 3.40 -11.94
C GLY A 32 2.09 3.20 -10.45
N TRP A 33 2.02 4.28 -9.66
CA TRP A 33 2.15 4.20 -8.21
C TRP A 33 1.05 3.36 -7.55
N ALA A 34 -0.20 3.49 -7.98
CA ALA A 34 -1.31 2.70 -7.45
C ALA A 34 -1.10 1.20 -7.65
N PHE A 35 -0.59 0.79 -8.81
CA PHE A 35 -0.25 -0.62 -9.07
C PHE A 35 0.87 -1.11 -8.15
N ILE A 36 1.96 -0.33 -8.03
CA ILE A 36 3.09 -0.66 -7.15
C ILE A 36 2.64 -0.74 -5.69
N SER A 37 1.82 0.21 -5.23
CA SER A 37 1.26 0.20 -3.87
C SER A 37 0.40 -1.04 -3.62
N TRP A 38 -0.43 -1.43 -4.58
CA TRP A 38 -1.22 -2.67 -4.47
C TRP A 38 -0.34 -3.91 -4.37
N LEU A 39 0.71 -4.00 -5.19
CA LEU A 39 1.66 -5.11 -5.14
C LEU A 39 2.35 -5.18 -3.78
N ILE A 40 2.84 -4.05 -3.25
CA ILE A 40 3.49 -3.98 -1.93
C ILE A 40 2.52 -4.39 -0.82
N VAL A 41 1.30 -3.86 -0.82
CA VAL A 41 0.28 -4.21 0.19
C VAL A 41 -0.03 -5.70 0.16
N THR A 42 -0.15 -6.28 -1.04
CA THR A 42 -0.40 -7.72 -1.21
C THR A 42 0.72 -8.56 -0.63
N ILE A 43 1.98 -8.20 -0.89
CA ILE A 43 3.15 -8.90 -0.34
C ILE A 43 3.17 -8.79 1.20
N ILE A 44 2.96 -7.60 1.75
CA ILE A 44 2.96 -7.39 3.21
C ILE A 44 1.86 -8.23 3.87
N ILE A 45 0.64 -8.19 3.35
CA ILE A 45 -0.48 -8.99 3.88
C ILE A 45 -0.16 -10.49 3.78
N GLY A 46 0.37 -10.94 2.64
CA GLY A 46 0.78 -12.33 2.44
C GLY A 46 1.82 -12.80 3.46
N LEU A 47 2.85 -11.98 3.72
CA LEU A 47 3.87 -12.28 4.73
C LEU A 47 3.30 -12.33 6.14
N LEU A 48 2.42 -11.38 6.50
CA LEU A 48 1.77 -11.37 7.81
C LEU A 48 0.92 -12.63 8.03
N LEU A 49 0.14 -13.03 7.01
CA LEU A 49 -0.65 -14.26 7.06
C LEU A 49 0.24 -15.50 7.18
N LEU A 50 1.34 -15.55 6.43
CA LEU A 50 2.30 -16.64 6.51
C LEU A 50 2.90 -16.76 7.91
N ILE A 51 3.39 -15.66 8.47
CA ILE A 51 3.97 -15.63 9.83
C ILE A 51 2.93 -16.07 10.85
N THR A 52 1.69 -15.57 10.74
CA THR A 52 0.60 -15.94 11.65
C THR A 52 0.29 -17.43 11.57
N ALA A 53 0.23 -18.00 10.36
CA ALA A 53 -0.01 -19.43 10.17
C ALA A 53 1.13 -20.28 10.76
N LEU A 54 2.39 -19.88 10.56
CA LEU A 54 3.55 -20.59 11.12
C LEU A 54 3.52 -20.59 12.66
N ILE A 55 3.18 -19.45 13.28
CA ILE A 55 3.05 -19.35 14.74
C ILE A 55 1.94 -20.28 15.25
N LEU A 56 0.79 -20.32 14.57
CA LEU A 56 -0.33 -21.19 14.95
C LEU A 56 0.04 -22.68 14.81
N ILE A 57 0.64 -23.08 13.68
CA ILE A 57 1.07 -24.46 13.45
C ILE A 57 2.10 -24.89 14.50
N PHE A 58 3.09 -24.04 14.77
CA PHE A 58 4.08 -24.30 15.80
C PHE A 58 3.46 -24.43 17.19
N GLY A 59 2.54 -23.52 17.54
CA GLY A 59 1.82 -23.58 18.82
C GLY A 59 1.01 -24.87 18.98
N ILE A 60 0.31 -25.30 17.94
CA ILE A 60 -0.42 -26.58 17.93
C ILE A 60 0.56 -27.75 18.09
N ALA A 61 1.68 -27.75 17.36
CA ALA A 61 2.64 -28.85 17.40
C ALA A 61 3.36 -29.00 18.76
N VAL A 62 3.50 -27.91 19.52
CA VAL A 62 4.20 -27.90 20.82
C VAL A 62 3.26 -28.13 22.00
N PHE A 63 2.02 -27.64 21.92
CA PHE A 63 1.10 -27.60 23.06
C PHE A 63 -0.20 -28.39 22.87
N GLY A 64 -0.48 -28.92 21.67
CA GLY A 64 -1.63 -29.77 21.37
C GLY A 64 -1.29 -31.26 21.52
#